data_AF-A0A2N6PT59-F1
#
_entry.id   AF-A0A2N6PT59-F1
#
_cell.length_a   1.000
_cell.length_b   1.000
_cell.length_c   1.000
_cell.angle_alpha   90.00
_cell.angle_beta   90.00
_cell.angle_gamma   90.00
#
_symmetry.space_group_name_H-M   'P 1'
#
loop_
_entity.id
_entity.type
_entity.pdbx_description
1 polymer ?
#
loop_
_entity_poly.entity_id
_entity_poly.type
_entity_poly.pdbx_seq_one_letter_code
_entity_poly.pdbx_strand_id
1 'polypeptide(L)'
;MAENEQTSSAAPRRSATGATTGEPPAGWTPSPEAKASATRFRIIAAVLWALAIAGEAVGIFWLLRQREFVDEGGALLRDPDTGLLEEQGASAQFPQWAFIALLVLLVVIAALSIIGSILWKKANTLDPARRADKTRFFVQNQLGAIIAVVAFLPLVILIFLNKDMDKGQKATAGIVGIVLAVLAAIVGTSFAPPSVEQYTADQSAVIQLLGADEVVWVDGGKVYHVCDEVPAIQTGSEIRTGTTSEAIEAGKIRLTLQFASELRTCGLAVPENADEITEALRAIQAGQVDTPLPAPVWADPTDAPIQIEDAPADAG
;
A
#
# COMPACT_ATOMS: atom_id res chain seq x y z
N MET A 1 8.79 73.87 29.24
CA MET A 1 8.04 73.39 28.06
C MET A 1 8.08 71.87 28.10
N ALA A 2 6.90 71.28 28.35
CA ALA A 2 6.44 69.90 28.12
C ALA A 2 7.38 68.69 28.31
N GLU A 3 7.06 67.87 29.34
CA GLU A 3 6.64 66.43 29.33
C GLU A 3 7.28 65.50 28.27
N ASN A 4 7.61 64.21 28.51
CA ASN A 4 6.96 63.22 29.38
C ASN A 4 7.87 61.98 29.57
N GLU A 5 7.67 61.24 30.67
CA GLU A 5 8.22 59.91 30.92
C GLU A 5 7.74 58.87 29.90
N GLN A 6 8.58 57.89 29.54
CA GLN A 6 8.10 56.56 29.15
C GLN A 6 9.12 55.47 29.44
N THR A 7 8.77 54.69 30.45
CA THR A 7 9.28 53.38 30.83
C THR A 7 9.13 52.39 29.68
N SER A 8 10.16 51.60 29.38
CA SER A 8 10.04 50.41 28.54
C SER A 8 10.69 49.23 29.25
N SER A 9 9.83 48.45 29.92
CA SER A 9 10.12 47.14 30.46
C SER A 9 10.07 46.11 29.33
N ALA A 10 11.03 45.19 29.36
CA ALA A 10 11.28 44.18 28.34
C ALA A 10 10.11 43.19 28.10
N ALA A 11 9.95 42.81 26.84
CA ALA A 11 9.29 41.58 26.40
C ALA A 11 10.30 40.73 25.59
N PRO A 12 10.30 39.39 25.72
CA PRO A 12 11.39 38.56 25.21
C PRO A 12 11.35 38.40 23.68
N ARG A 13 12.50 38.60 23.05
CA ARG A 13 12.78 38.25 21.65
C ARG A 13 12.55 36.75 21.46
N ARG A 14 11.60 36.36 20.61
CA ARG A 14 11.57 35.00 20.06
C ARG A 14 12.70 34.89 19.04
N SER A 15 13.64 33.99 19.33
CA SER A 15 14.78 33.64 18.51
C SER A 15 14.33 33.20 17.11
N ALA A 16 14.76 33.95 16.09
CA ALA A 16 14.83 33.46 14.73
C ALA A 16 15.95 32.43 14.67
N THR A 17 15.61 31.15 14.82
CA THR A 17 16.54 30.06 14.51
C THR A 17 16.53 29.85 13.00
N GLY A 18 17.66 30.22 12.40
CA GLY A 18 18.14 29.96 11.05
C GLY A 18 17.22 29.16 10.13
N ALA A 19 16.66 29.86 9.14
CA ALA A 19 16.32 29.27 7.86
C ALA A 19 17.63 28.78 7.24
N THR A 20 17.90 27.47 7.37
CA THR A 20 18.72 26.77 6.40
C THR A 20 18.05 26.98 5.04
N THR A 21 18.80 27.56 4.11
CA THR A 21 18.49 27.58 2.67
C THR A 21 18.06 26.20 2.23
N GLY A 22 16.76 25.98 2.12
CA GLY A 22 16.13 24.74 1.70
C GLY A 22 15.23 25.04 0.52
N GLU A 23 15.35 24.18 -0.49
CA GLU A 23 14.35 23.80 -1.50
C GLU A 23 12.93 24.35 -1.23
N PRO A 24 12.17 24.81 -2.26
CA PRO A 24 10.75 25.19 -2.11
C PRO A 24 9.98 24.12 -1.32
N PRO A 25 8.94 24.49 -0.53
CA PRO A 25 8.37 23.64 0.51
C PRO A 25 8.19 22.20 0.01
N ALA A 26 8.97 21.31 0.63
CA ALA A 26 9.18 19.95 0.18
C ALA A 26 7.83 19.21 0.12
N GLY A 27 7.56 18.53 -1.00
CA GLY A 27 6.31 17.80 -1.21
C GLY A 27 5.91 16.91 -0.03
N TRP A 28 4.63 16.57 0.03
CA TRP A 28 3.95 15.86 1.12
C TRP A 28 4.87 14.89 1.88
N THR A 29 4.87 14.99 3.20
CA THR A 29 5.63 14.09 4.08
C THR A 29 4.69 13.39 5.05
N PRO A 30 4.89 12.09 5.32
CA PRO A 30 4.07 11.36 6.29
C PRO A 30 4.29 11.91 7.70
N SER A 31 3.24 11.85 8.53
CA SER A 31 3.36 12.11 9.96
C SER A 31 4.38 11.14 10.60
N PRO A 32 5.01 11.49 11.74
CA PRO A 32 5.91 10.59 12.45
C PRO A 32 5.26 9.26 12.82
N GLU A 33 3.97 9.30 13.20
CA GLU A 33 3.17 8.13 13.59
C GLU A 33 2.82 7.25 12.39
N ALA A 34 2.41 7.85 11.26
CA ALA A 34 2.21 7.14 9.99
C ALA A 34 3.49 6.45 9.53
N LYS A 35 4.64 7.13 9.62
CA LYS A 35 5.95 6.58 9.25
C LYS A 35 6.36 5.41 10.15
N ALA A 36 6.15 5.52 11.46
CA ALA A 36 6.41 4.44 12.41
C ALA A 36 5.51 3.22 12.12
N SER A 37 4.21 3.46 11.89
CA SER A 37 3.24 2.43 11.53
C SER A 37 3.57 1.75 10.20
N ALA A 38 3.95 2.52 9.17
CA ALA A 38 4.40 1.99 7.89
C ALA A 38 5.62 1.07 8.05
N THR A 39 6.60 1.49 8.85
CA THR A 39 7.78 0.68 9.15
C THR A 39 7.41 -0.63 9.83
N ARG A 40 6.53 -0.57 10.83
CA ARG A 40 6.03 -1.77 11.53
C ARG A 40 5.33 -2.74 10.58
N PHE A 41 4.44 -2.24 9.72
CA PHE A 41 3.74 -3.06 8.73
C PHE A 41 4.70 -3.73 7.74
N ARG A 42 5.75 -3.02 7.28
CA ARG A 42 6.77 -3.60 6.41
C ARG A 42 7.54 -4.72 7.08
N ILE A 43 7.91 -4.56 8.34
CA ILE A 43 8.61 -5.59 9.11
C ILE A 43 7.73 -6.83 9.28
N ILE A 44 6.47 -6.64 9.68
CA ILE A 44 5.52 -7.76 9.84
C ILE A 44 5.30 -8.46 8.49
N ALA A 45 5.10 -7.71 7.41
CA ALA A 45 4.96 -8.26 6.07
C ALA A 45 6.19 -9.09 5.65
N ALA A 46 7.40 -8.57 5.87
CA ALA A 46 8.63 -9.28 5.58
C ALA A 46 8.78 -10.57 6.38
N VAL A 47 8.38 -10.58 7.66
CA VAL A 47 8.38 -11.79 8.50
C VAL A 47 7.37 -12.82 7.98
N LEU A 48 6.15 -12.41 7.64
CA LEU A 48 5.13 -13.32 7.07
C LEU A 48 5.59 -13.94 5.76
N TRP A 49 6.24 -13.15 4.90
CA TRP A 49 6.84 -13.63 3.66
C TRP A 49 8.00 -14.59 3.89
N ALA A 50 8.87 -14.30 4.86
CA ALA A 50 9.95 -15.21 5.24
C ALA A 50 9.40 -16.55 5.75
N LEU A 51 8.32 -16.53 6.54
CA LEU A 51 7.62 -17.73 7.00
C LEU A 51 6.97 -18.50 5.84
N ALA A 52 6.41 -17.81 4.85
CA ALA A 52 5.86 -18.44 3.65
C ALA A 52 6.95 -19.17 2.85
N ILE A 53 8.09 -18.53 2.62
CA ILE A 53 9.25 -19.12 1.94
C ILE A 53 9.85 -20.27 2.75
N ALA A 54 9.90 -20.15 4.08
CA ALA A 54 10.33 -21.26 4.94
C ALA A 54 9.38 -22.46 4.86
N GLY A 55 8.07 -22.20 4.83
CA GLY A 55 7.05 -23.23 4.59
C GLY A 55 7.23 -23.91 3.24
N GLU A 56 7.51 -23.14 2.19
CA GLU A 56 7.86 -23.66 0.87
C GLU A 56 9.08 -24.59 0.93
N ALA A 57 10.16 -24.15 1.58
CA ALA A 57 11.36 -24.95 1.76
C ALA A 57 11.08 -26.26 2.51
N VAL A 58 10.23 -26.25 3.54
CA VAL A 58 9.77 -27.47 4.23
C VAL A 58 8.99 -28.37 3.28
N GLY A 59 8.12 -27.80 2.45
CA GLY A 59 7.41 -28.52 1.39
C GLY A 59 8.39 -29.24 0.46
N ILE A 60 9.39 -28.53 -0.05
CA ILE A 60 10.36 -29.02 -1.02
C ILE A 60 11.33 -30.06 -0.42
N PHE A 61 11.99 -29.71 0.68
CA PHE A 61 13.11 -30.49 1.20
C PHE A 61 12.70 -31.61 2.13
N TRP A 62 11.49 -31.56 2.69
CA TRP A 62 11.00 -32.58 3.63
C TRP A 62 9.72 -33.25 3.15
N LEU A 63 8.68 -32.50 2.81
CA LEU A 63 7.36 -33.07 2.54
C LEU A 63 7.31 -33.84 1.21
N LEU A 64 7.84 -33.28 0.12
CA LEU A 64 7.89 -33.94 -1.19
C LEU A 64 8.81 -35.16 -1.22
N ARG A 65 9.61 -35.40 -0.18
CA ARG A 65 10.49 -36.57 -0.04
C ARG A 65 9.87 -37.73 0.74
N GLN A 66 8.65 -37.57 1.26
CA GLN A 66 7.96 -38.65 1.96
C GLN A 66 7.58 -39.75 0.98
N ARG A 67 7.81 -41.00 1.39
CA ARG A 67 7.52 -42.21 0.61
C ARG A 67 7.02 -43.29 1.53
N GLU A 68 5.97 -43.96 1.11
CA GLU A 68 5.49 -45.21 1.68
C GLU A 68 5.69 -46.30 0.63
N PHE A 69 6.18 -47.46 1.05
CA PHE A 69 6.29 -48.62 0.18
C PHE A 69 5.03 -49.45 0.37
N VAL A 70 4.32 -49.73 -0.73
CA VAL A 70 3.16 -50.62 -0.71
C VAL A 70 3.51 -51.85 -1.51
N ASP A 71 3.34 -53.00 -0.86
CA ASP A 71 3.62 -54.30 -1.42
C ASP A 71 2.40 -54.71 -2.24
N GLU A 72 2.53 -54.73 -3.56
CA GLU A 72 1.42 -55.14 -4.44
C GLU A 72 1.21 -56.67 -4.48
N GLY A 73 1.91 -57.45 -3.64
CA GLY A 73 1.71 -58.90 -3.57
C GLY A 73 2.65 -59.72 -2.67
N GLY A 74 3.66 -59.13 -2.01
CA GLY A 74 4.53 -59.83 -1.04
C GLY A 74 5.22 -61.10 -1.55
N ALA A 75 5.22 -61.34 -2.86
CA ALA A 75 5.75 -62.54 -3.45
C ALA A 75 7.25 -62.38 -3.63
N LEU A 76 8.01 -62.98 -2.72
CA LEU A 76 9.43 -63.22 -2.91
C LEU A 76 9.60 -64.22 -4.07
N LEU A 77 9.89 -63.71 -5.26
CA LEU A 77 10.14 -64.53 -6.43
C LEU A 77 11.62 -64.93 -6.44
N ARG A 78 11.89 -66.21 -6.71
CA ARG A 78 13.25 -66.72 -6.81
C ARG A 78 13.85 -66.27 -8.14
N ASP A 79 14.90 -65.47 -8.08
CA ASP A 79 15.67 -65.09 -9.25
C ASP A 79 16.28 -66.36 -9.90
N PRO A 80 15.99 -66.64 -11.18
CA PRO A 80 16.49 -67.83 -11.87
C PRO A 80 18.01 -67.87 -12.04
N ASP A 81 18.69 -66.71 -11.99
CA ASP A 81 20.14 -66.60 -12.22
C ASP A 81 20.94 -66.65 -10.92
N THR A 82 20.42 -66.04 -9.84
CA THR A 82 21.11 -65.98 -8.54
C THR A 82 20.57 -66.98 -7.52
N GLY A 83 19.36 -67.48 -7.72
CA GLY A 83 18.67 -68.38 -6.79
C GLY A 83 18.25 -67.70 -5.47
N LEU A 84 18.43 -66.38 -5.34
CA LEU A 84 17.99 -65.62 -4.18
C LEU A 84 16.50 -65.27 -4.29
N LEU A 85 15.85 -65.14 -3.15
CA LEU A 85 14.48 -64.65 -3.07
C LEU A 85 14.53 -63.12 -3.15
N GLU A 86 14.08 -62.56 -4.26
CA GLU A 86 14.00 -61.12 -4.45
C GLU A 86 12.55 -60.65 -4.31
N GLU A 87 12.37 -59.53 -3.62
CA GLU A 87 11.08 -58.90 -3.42
C GLU A 87 10.71 -58.10 -4.68
N GLN A 88 9.98 -58.74 -5.60
CA GLN A 88 9.48 -58.09 -6.80
C GLN A 88 8.18 -57.33 -6.47
N GLY A 89 8.19 -56.00 -6.59
CA GLY A 89 6.96 -55.20 -6.64
C GLY A 89 6.74 -54.16 -5.53
N ALA A 90 7.71 -53.87 -4.66
CA ALA A 90 7.59 -52.73 -3.75
C ALA A 90 7.71 -51.41 -4.52
N SER A 91 6.58 -50.74 -4.77
CA SER A 91 6.56 -49.41 -5.40
C SER A 91 6.53 -48.33 -4.32
N ALA A 92 7.36 -47.30 -4.50
CA ALA A 92 7.33 -46.12 -3.64
C ALA A 92 6.16 -45.24 -4.08
N GLN A 93 5.26 -44.95 -3.15
CA GLN A 93 4.12 -44.06 -3.35
C GLN A 93 4.18 -42.87 -2.40
N PHE A 94 3.62 -41.75 -2.84
CA PHE A 94 3.50 -40.56 -2.01
C PHE A 94 2.38 -40.73 -0.96
N PRO A 95 2.69 -40.66 0.34
CA PRO A 95 1.73 -40.92 1.41
C PRO A 95 0.51 -40.00 1.37
N GLN A 96 -0.68 -40.53 1.68
CA GLN A 96 -1.91 -39.73 1.71
C GLN A 96 -1.85 -38.61 2.76
N TRP A 97 -1.25 -38.86 3.93
CA TRP A 97 -1.09 -37.82 4.96
C TRP A 97 -0.18 -36.69 4.47
N ALA A 98 0.88 -37.02 3.71
CA ALA A 98 1.82 -36.05 3.16
C ALA A 98 1.15 -35.21 2.06
N PHE A 99 0.26 -35.82 1.28
CA PHE A 99 -0.58 -35.12 0.30
C PHE A 99 -1.55 -34.14 0.94
N ILE A 100 -2.27 -34.55 1.99
CA ILE A 100 -3.16 -33.65 2.72
C ILE A 100 -2.35 -32.50 3.36
N ALA A 101 -1.21 -32.81 3.98
CA ALA A 101 -0.31 -31.81 4.53
C ALA A 101 0.20 -30.84 3.46
N LEU A 102 0.44 -31.30 2.23
CA LEU A 102 0.88 -30.45 1.11
C LEU A 102 -0.21 -29.45 0.72
N LEU A 103 -1.46 -29.89 0.62
CA LEU A 103 -2.58 -28.98 0.32
C LEU A 103 -2.78 -27.94 1.41
N VAL A 104 -2.72 -28.36 2.68
CA VAL A 104 -2.79 -27.43 3.83
C VAL A 104 -1.63 -26.44 3.79
N LEU A 105 -0.42 -26.91 3.53
CA LEU A 105 0.77 -26.06 3.43
C LEU A 105 0.63 -25.01 2.33
N LEU A 106 0.14 -25.39 1.14
CA LEU A 106 -0.12 -24.45 0.05
C LEU A 106 -1.10 -23.34 0.46
N VAL A 107 -2.19 -23.69 1.17
CA VAL A 107 -3.16 -22.72 1.68
C VAL A 107 -2.54 -21.80 2.75
N VAL A 108 -1.72 -22.34 3.64
CA VAL A 108 -1.01 -21.55 4.67
C VAL A 108 -0.02 -20.57 4.02
N ILE A 109 0.77 -21.02 3.05
CA ILE A 109 1.70 -20.16 2.27
C ILE A 109 0.91 -19.05 1.57
N ALA A 110 -0.24 -19.37 0.97
CA ALA A 110 -1.12 -18.38 0.33
C ALA A 110 -1.58 -17.32 1.32
N ALA A 111 -2.09 -17.75 2.48
CA ALA A 111 -2.58 -16.85 3.51
C ALA A 111 -1.47 -15.91 4.03
N LEU A 112 -0.30 -16.44 4.36
CA LEU A 112 0.85 -15.66 4.81
C LEU A 112 1.31 -14.64 3.74
N SER A 113 1.38 -15.07 2.48
CA SER A 113 1.79 -14.22 1.35
C SER A 113 0.80 -13.08 1.08
N ILE A 114 -0.50 -13.40 1.11
CA ILE A 114 -1.60 -12.44 0.93
C ILE A 114 -1.64 -11.43 2.09
N ILE A 115 -1.61 -11.90 3.33
CA ILE A 115 -1.64 -11.02 4.50
C ILE A 115 -0.41 -10.10 4.51
N GLY A 116 0.78 -10.64 4.23
CA GLY A 116 1.99 -9.84 4.09
C GLY A 116 1.84 -8.77 3.00
N SER A 117 1.26 -9.11 1.85
CA SER A 117 1.01 -8.16 0.77
C SER A 117 0.00 -7.07 1.11
N ILE A 118 -1.06 -7.40 1.85
CA ILE A 118 -2.04 -6.41 2.33
C ILE A 118 -1.38 -5.42 3.30
N LEU A 119 -0.57 -5.92 4.24
CA LEU A 119 0.17 -5.07 5.18
C LEU A 119 1.20 -4.20 4.47
N TRP A 120 1.90 -4.74 3.48
CA TRP A 120 2.85 -4.00 2.65
C TRP A 120 2.16 -2.85 1.90
N LYS A 121 0.99 -3.11 1.31
CA LYS A 121 0.16 -2.07 0.66
C LYS A 121 -0.25 -0.99 1.64
N LYS A 122 -0.72 -1.36 2.84
CA LYS A 122 -1.07 -0.41 3.89
C LYS A 122 0.13 0.46 4.28
N ALA A 123 1.32 -0.13 4.39
CA ALA A 123 2.53 0.63 4.64
C ALA A 123 2.86 1.64 3.54
N ASN A 124 2.60 1.30 2.28
CA ASN A 124 2.86 2.18 1.15
C ASN A 124 1.83 3.31 1.01
N THR A 125 0.61 3.14 1.53
CA THR A 125 -0.35 4.24 1.69
C THR A 125 0.14 5.24 2.73
N LEU A 126 0.71 4.76 3.84
CA LEU A 126 1.20 5.62 4.91
C LEU A 126 2.54 6.28 4.61
N ASP A 127 3.42 5.65 3.81
CA ASP A 127 4.73 6.18 3.41
C ASP A 127 5.04 5.77 1.96
N PRO A 128 4.38 6.37 0.97
CA PRO A 128 4.60 6.09 -0.44
C PRO A 128 5.99 6.54 -0.92
N ALA A 129 6.51 5.84 -1.92
CA ALA A 129 7.66 6.32 -2.67
C ALA A 129 7.28 7.48 -3.61
N ARG A 130 8.27 8.32 -3.89
CA ARG A 130 8.20 9.30 -4.99
C ARG A 130 8.21 8.55 -6.32
N ARG A 131 7.39 8.96 -7.28
CA ARG A 131 7.42 8.40 -8.64
C ARG A 131 8.73 8.68 -9.38
N ALA A 132 9.37 9.81 -9.05
CA ALA A 132 10.69 10.14 -9.57
C ALA A 132 11.74 9.06 -9.22
N ASP A 133 11.61 8.40 -8.05
CA ASP A 133 12.43 7.25 -7.67
C ASP A 133 11.81 5.95 -8.21
N LYS A 134 12.08 5.70 -9.50
CA LYS A 134 11.56 4.51 -10.21
C LYS A 134 11.87 3.20 -9.50
N THR A 135 13.02 3.09 -8.83
CA THR A 135 13.45 1.84 -8.19
C THR A 135 12.64 1.56 -6.93
N ARG A 136 12.57 2.53 -6.02
CA ARG A 136 11.80 2.39 -4.77
C ARG A 136 10.31 2.29 -5.08
N PHE A 137 9.82 3.06 -6.05
CA PHE A 137 8.44 2.98 -6.52
C PHE A 137 8.11 1.60 -7.10
N PHE A 138 8.96 1.04 -7.96
CA PHE A 138 8.76 -0.31 -8.49
C PHE A 138 8.74 -1.37 -7.38
N VAL A 139 9.75 -1.38 -6.51
CA VAL A 139 9.86 -2.36 -5.43
C VAL A 139 8.66 -2.26 -4.51
N GLN A 140 8.30 -1.07 -4.03
CA GLN A 140 7.15 -0.92 -3.14
C GLN A 140 5.86 -1.44 -3.79
N ASN A 141 5.66 -1.25 -5.09
CA ASN A 141 4.39 -1.56 -5.74
C ASN A 141 4.28 -2.99 -6.30
N GLN A 142 5.40 -3.65 -6.56
CA GLN A 142 5.44 -4.99 -7.17
C GLN A 142 5.99 -6.09 -6.24
N LEU A 143 6.62 -5.73 -5.12
CA LEU A 143 7.28 -6.71 -4.25
C LEU A 143 6.32 -7.80 -3.74
N GLY A 144 5.07 -7.46 -3.38
CA GLY A 144 4.10 -8.47 -2.94
C GLY A 144 3.84 -9.55 -4.01
N ALA A 145 3.74 -9.16 -5.28
CA ALA A 145 3.56 -10.09 -6.38
C ALA A 145 4.82 -10.92 -6.66
N ILE A 146 6.00 -10.29 -6.61
CA ILE A 146 7.28 -10.98 -6.78
C ILE A 146 7.45 -12.06 -5.70
N ILE A 147 7.18 -11.71 -4.45
CA ILE A 147 7.29 -12.65 -3.33
C ILE A 147 6.26 -13.77 -3.44
N ALA A 148 5.04 -13.49 -3.92
CA ALA A 148 4.07 -14.54 -4.20
C ALA A 148 4.59 -15.54 -5.25
N VAL A 149 5.22 -15.08 -6.32
CA VAL A 149 5.85 -15.98 -7.30
C VAL A 149 6.98 -16.78 -6.66
N VAL A 150 7.86 -16.13 -5.89
CA VAL A 150 8.98 -16.80 -5.21
C VAL A 150 8.49 -17.91 -4.28
N ALA A 151 7.42 -17.67 -3.50
CA ALA A 151 6.91 -18.62 -2.50
C ALA A 151 6.15 -19.82 -3.07
N PHE A 152 5.76 -19.80 -4.35
CA PHE A 152 4.96 -20.85 -4.98
C PHE A 152 5.65 -21.55 -6.14
N LEU A 153 6.37 -20.81 -6.98
CA LEU A 153 6.82 -21.32 -8.26
C LEU A 153 7.77 -22.53 -8.13
N PRO A 154 8.82 -22.51 -7.28
CA PRO A 154 9.68 -23.67 -7.08
C PRO A 154 8.91 -24.91 -6.57
N LEU A 155 8.07 -24.75 -5.55
CA LEU A 155 7.28 -25.86 -5.01
C LEU A 155 6.30 -26.44 -6.04
N VAL A 156 5.57 -25.59 -6.78
CA VAL A 156 4.63 -26.03 -7.83
C VAL A 156 5.35 -26.80 -8.93
N ILE A 157 6.52 -26.33 -9.38
CA ILE A 157 7.34 -27.04 -10.36
C ILE A 157 7.72 -28.43 -9.82
N LEU A 158 8.18 -28.51 -8.57
CA LEU A 158 8.61 -29.77 -7.97
C LEU A 158 7.46 -30.74 -7.70
N ILE A 159 6.23 -30.27 -7.48
CA ILE A 159 5.03 -31.13 -7.43
C ILE A 159 4.87 -31.88 -8.77
N PHE A 160 4.97 -31.19 -9.90
CA PHE A 160 4.85 -31.84 -11.21
C PHE A 160 6.01 -32.78 -11.53
N LEU A 161 7.21 -32.48 -11.01
CA LEU A 161 8.41 -33.32 -11.19
C LEU A 161 8.52 -34.47 -10.17
N ASN A 162 7.64 -34.56 -9.17
CA ASN A 162 7.73 -35.58 -8.13
C ASN A 162 7.45 -36.98 -8.70
N LYS A 163 8.41 -37.91 -8.67
CA LYS A 163 8.23 -39.25 -9.24
C LYS A 163 7.30 -40.16 -8.45
N ASP A 164 7.13 -39.91 -7.15
CA ASP A 164 6.41 -40.79 -6.22
C ASP A 164 4.91 -40.41 -6.12
N MET A 165 4.50 -39.26 -6.68
CA MET A 165 3.09 -38.85 -6.78
C MET A 165 2.41 -39.39 -8.05
N ASP A 166 1.15 -39.81 -7.92
CA ASP A 166 0.33 -40.22 -9.06
C ASP A 166 -0.15 -39.01 -9.90
N LYS A 167 -0.74 -39.29 -11.08
CA LYS A 167 -1.21 -38.24 -12.01
C LYS A 167 -2.31 -37.37 -11.42
N GLY A 168 -3.23 -37.94 -10.64
CA GLY A 168 -4.32 -37.23 -9.97
C GLY A 168 -3.81 -36.33 -8.85
N GLN A 169 -2.90 -36.82 -8.02
CA GLN A 169 -2.24 -36.03 -6.97
C GLN A 169 -1.48 -34.83 -7.54
N LYS A 170 -0.67 -35.05 -8.59
CA LYS A 170 0.05 -33.97 -9.29
C LYS A 170 -0.90 -32.94 -9.90
N ALA A 171 -1.93 -33.40 -10.61
CA ALA A 171 -2.91 -32.52 -11.21
C ALA A 171 -3.61 -31.67 -10.15
N THR A 172 -4.04 -32.29 -9.05
CA THR A 172 -4.78 -31.62 -7.97
C THR A 172 -3.92 -30.59 -7.25
N ALA A 173 -2.77 -31.00 -6.70
CA ALA A 173 -1.89 -30.10 -5.95
C ALA A 173 -1.27 -29.02 -6.86
N GLY A 174 -0.94 -29.36 -8.10
CA GLY A 174 -0.45 -28.41 -9.09
C GLY A 174 -1.49 -27.33 -9.44
N ILE A 175 -2.74 -27.71 -9.71
CA ILE A 175 -3.82 -26.75 -9.98
C ILE A 175 -4.09 -25.86 -8.76
N VAL A 176 -4.21 -26.46 -7.57
CA VAL A 176 -4.42 -25.70 -6.32
C VAL A 176 -3.27 -24.70 -6.11
N GLY A 177 -2.03 -25.15 -6.26
CA GLY A 177 -0.85 -24.28 -6.13
C GLY A 177 -0.85 -23.13 -7.14
N ILE A 178 -1.16 -23.38 -8.42
CA ILE A 178 -1.23 -22.34 -9.45
C ILE A 178 -2.34 -21.32 -9.14
N VAL A 179 -3.53 -21.78 -8.79
CA VAL A 179 -4.66 -20.89 -8.48
C VAL A 179 -4.34 -20.00 -7.28
N LEU A 180 -3.77 -20.57 -6.22
CA LEU A 180 -3.35 -19.81 -5.04
C LEU A 180 -2.22 -18.82 -5.37
N ALA A 181 -1.25 -19.22 -6.18
CA ALA A 181 -0.16 -18.34 -6.62
C ALA A 181 -0.67 -17.15 -7.43
N VAL A 182 -1.57 -17.38 -8.39
CA VAL A 182 -2.19 -16.32 -9.20
C VAL A 182 -3.00 -15.37 -8.32
N LEU A 183 -3.82 -15.91 -7.41
CA LEU A 183 -4.59 -15.09 -6.46
C LEU A 183 -3.65 -14.23 -5.59
N ALA A 184 -2.61 -14.84 -5.01
CA ALA A 184 -1.65 -14.14 -4.18
C ALA A 184 -0.89 -13.06 -4.97
N ALA A 185 -0.52 -13.32 -6.23
CA ALA A 185 0.14 -12.35 -7.09
C ALA A 185 -0.78 -11.16 -7.41
N ILE A 186 -2.03 -11.40 -7.79
CA ILE A 186 -3.01 -10.33 -8.08
C ILE A 186 -3.27 -9.48 -6.84
N VAL A 187 -3.42 -10.11 -5.67
CA VAL A 187 -3.57 -9.37 -4.40
C VAL A 187 -2.26 -8.64 -4.03
N GLY A 188 -1.11 -9.19 -4.38
CA GLY A 188 0.22 -8.61 -4.20
C GLY A 188 0.49 -7.37 -5.06
N THR A 189 -0.06 -7.30 -6.27
CA THR A 189 0.14 -6.17 -7.18
C THR A 189 -0.64 -4.92 -6.77
N SER A 190 0.03 -3.77 -6.69
CA SER A 190 -0.61 -2.47 -6.52
C SER A 190 -0.89 -1.82 -7.88
N PHE A 191 -2.13 -1.89 -8.36
CA PHE A 191 -2.53 -1.33 -9.66
C PHE A 191 -2.68 0.19 -9.68
N ALA A 192 -3.11 0.78 -8.56
CA ALA A 192 -3.22 2.23 -8.37
C ALA A 192 -2.40 2.66 -7.15
N PRO A 193 -1.06 2.64 -7.26
CA PRO A 193 -0.20 2.92 -6.13
C PRO A 193 -0.17 4.42 -5.78
N PRO A 194 -0.32 4.77 -4.49
CA PRO A 194 -0.15 6.14 -4.03
C PRO A 194 1.28 6.61 -4.26
N SER A 195 1.45 7.91 -4.37
CA SER A 195 2.75 8.55 -4.56
C SER A 195 2.81 9.87 -3.81
N VAL A 196 4.02 10.29 -3.46
CA VAL A 196 4.24 11.60 -2.82
C VAL A 196 3.70 12.73 -3.72
N GLU A 197 3.84 12.62 -5.03
CA GLU A 197 3.36 13.61 -5.99
C GLU A 197 1.82 13.74 -5.95
N GLN A 198 1.09 12.63 -5.83
CA GLN A 198 -0.37 12.65 -5.67
C GLN A 198 -0.79 13.33 -4.37
N TYR A 199 -0.16 12.96 -3.24
CA TYR A 199 -0.48 13.56 -1.95
C TYR A 199 -0.07 15.03 -1.87
N THR A 200 1.01 15.41 -2.54
CA THR A 200 1.41 16.81 -2.68
C THR A 200 0.39 17.60 -3.48
N ALA A 201 -0.14 17.04 -4.58
CA ALA A 201 -1.18 17.69 -5.36
C ALA A 201 -2.48 17.89 -4.56
N ASP A 202 -2.95 16.86 -3.86
CA ASP A 202 -4.14 16.99 -3.03
C ASP A 202 -3.91 18.00 -1.88
N GLN A 203 -2.78 17.93 -1.18
CA GLN A 203 -2.42 18.89 -0.10
C GLN A 203 -2.31 20.32 -0.64
N SER A 204 -1.72 20.50 -1.83
CA SER A 204 -1.62 21.81 -2.48
C SER A 204 -3.00 22.35 -2.87
N ALA A 205 -3.92 21.50 -3.31
CA ALA A 205 -5.30 21.89 -3.59
C ALA A 205 -6.00 22.35 -2.30
N VAL A 206 -5.88 21.60 -1.21
CA VAL A 206 -6.44 21.98 0.10
C VAL A 206 -5.92 23.35 0.54
N ILE A 207 -4.59 23.53 0.55
CA ILE A 207 -3.96 24.80 0.96
C ILE A 207 -4.45 25.96 0.10
N GLN A 208 -4.52 25.78 -1.23
CA GLN A 208 -4.98 26.84 -2.13
C GLN A 208 -6.48 27.16 -1.97
N LEU A 209 -7.30 26.19 -1.58
CA LEU A 209 -8.76 26.35 -1.41
C LEU A 209 -9.18 26.84 -0.03
N LEU A 210 -8.40 26.55 1.02
CA LEU A 210 -8.75 26.85 2.42
C LEU A 210 -7.77 27.79 3.12
N GLY A 211 -6.60 28.05 2.52
CA GLY A 211 -5.55 28.89 3.10
C GLY A 211 -4.65 28.15 4.10
N ALA A 212 -5.03 26.94 4.51
CA ALA A 212 -4.27 26.08 5.42
C ALA A 212 -4.42 24.61 5.02
N ASP A 213 -3.49 23.77 5.46
CA ASP A 213 -3.60 22.31 5.35
C ASP A 213 -4.49 21.78 6.47
N GLU A 214 -5.80 22.07 6.37
CA GLU A 214 -6.80 21.64 7.32
C GLU A 214 -7.98 21.00 6.56
N VAL A 215 -8.24 19.74 6.85
CA VAL A 215 -9.30 18.94 6.23
C VAL A 215 -10.12 18.26 7.31
N VAL A 216 -11.32 17.84 6.95
CA VAL A 216 -12.21 17.12 7.85
C VAL A 216 -12.53 15.72 7.33
N TRP A 217 -12.72 14.78 8.25
CA TRP A 217 -13.10 13.42 7.92
C TRP A 217 -13.83 12.75 9.08
N VAL A 218 -14.47 11.62 8.80
CA VAL A 218 -15.11 10.77 9.81
C VAL A 218 -14.47 9.39 9.83
N ASP A 219 -14.74 8.61 10.87
CA ASP A 219 -14.46 7.18 10.83
C ASP A 219 -15.25 6.49 9.71
N GLY A 220 -14.55 5.77 8.84
CA GLY A 220 -15.14 5.20 7.62
C GLY A 220 -15.06 6.10 6.39
N GLY A 221 -15.19 5.50 5.20
CA GLY A 221 -14.90 6.19 3.94
C GLY A 221 -13.40 6.35 3.66
N LYS A 222 -13.08 6.79 2.44
CA LYS A 222 -11.71 6.87 1.90
C LYS A 222 -11.28 8.30 1.54
N VAL A 223 -12.17 9.26 1.69
CA VAL A 223 -11.94 10.65 1.27
C VAL A 223 -11.98 11.57 2.48
N TYR A 224 -11.21 12.65 2.43
CA TYR A 224 -11.36 13.79 3.32
C TYR A 224 -12.01 14.95 2.56
N HIS A 225 -12.61 15.85 3.34
CA HIS A 225 -13.51 16.89 2.90
C HIS A 225 -12.98 18.27 3.29
N VAL A 226 -13.48 19.29 2.60
CA VAL A 226 -13.00 20.68 2.79
C VAL A 226 -13.73 21.42 3.92
N CYS A 227 -14.86 20.90 4.40
CA CYS A 227 -15.63 21.49 5.49
C CYS A 227 -16.55 20.47 6.15
N ASP A 228 -17.02 20.76 7.37
CA ASP A 228 -17.72 19.82 8.23
C ASP A 228 -19.25 19.81 8.06
N GLU A 229 -19.83 20.83 7.42
CA GLU A 229 -21.27 20.91 7.20
C GLU A 229 -21.78 20.03 6.03
N VAL A 230 -20.91 19.21 5.43
CA VAL A 230 -21.24 18.43 4.25
C VAL A 230 -22.06 17.17 4.59
N PRO A 231 -23.16 16.87 3.88
CA PRO A 231 -23.98 15.69 4.16
C PRO A 231 -23.21 14.37 4.12
N ALA A 232 -22.11 14.31 3.36
CA ALA A 232 -21.26 13.12 3.22
C ALA A 232 -20.62 12.65 4.54
N ILE A 233 -20.40 13.55 5.49
CA ILE A 233 -19.79 13.22 6.79
C ILE A 233 -20.78 13.28 7.95
N GLN A 234 -22.02 13.71 7.70
CA GLN A 234 -23.10 13.78 8.68
C GLN A 234 -23.75 12.39 8.88
N THR A 235 -22.91 11.37 9.09
CA THR A 235 -23.31 9.95 9.21
C THR A 235 -23.59 9.54 10.66
N GLY A 236 -23.40 10.44 11.63
CA GLY A 236 -23.44 10.17 13.06
C GLY A 236 -22.12 9.67 13.66
N SER A 237 -21.05 9.64 12.87
CA SER A 237 -19.68 9.36 13.33
C SER A 237 -19.01 10.64 13.86
N GLU A 238 -17.98 10.49 14.70
CA GLU A 238 -17.17 11.62 15.17
C GLU A 238 -16.47 12.29 13.98
N ILE A 239 -16.70 13.59 13.82
CA ILE A 239 -16.01 14.43 12.84
C ILE A 239 -14.66 14.82 13.42
N ARG A 240 -13.60 14.57 12.65
CA ARG A 240 -12.22 14.93 12.99
C ARG A 240 -11.71 15.96 12.01
N THR A 241 -10.90 16.87 12.53
CA THR A 241 -10.24 17.93 11.80
C THR A 241 -8.74 17.83 12.03
N GLY A 242 -7.96 18.09 11.00
CA GLY A 242 -6.50 18.05 11.07
C GLY A 242 -5.88 18.18 9.68
N THR A 243 -4.60 17.84 9.56
CA THR A 243 -3.87 17.96 8.30
C THR A 243 -4.21 16.86 7.30
N THR A 244 -3.92 17.08 6.02
CA THR A 244 -4.00 16.03 4.99
C THR A 244 -3.22 14.78 5.38
N SER A 245 -2.07 14.95 6.04
CA SER A 245 -1.24 13.84 6.53
C SER A 245 -1.91 13.02 7.64
N GLU A 246 -2.59 13.68 8.58
CA GLU A 246 -3.35 13.03 9.64
C GLU A 246 -4.60 12.33 9.11
N ALA A 247 -5.26 12.92 8.10
CA ALA A 247 -6.35 12.25 7.39
C ALA A 247 -5.86 10.96 6.71
N ILE A 248 -4.69 10.99 6.06
CA ILE A 248 -4.10 9.80 5.43
C ILE A 248 -3.76 8.73 6.48
N GLU A 249 -3.22 9.16 7.61
CA GLU A 249 -2.97 8.28 8.75
C GLU A 249 -4.26 7.61 9.26
N ALA A 250 -5.36 8.36 9.33
CA ALA A 250 -6.69 7.86 9.66
C ALA A 250 -7.32 6.98 8.56
N GLY A 251 -6.58 6.63 7.51
CA GLY A 251 -6.99 5.73 6.44
C GLY A 251 -7.74 6.40 5.30
N LYS A 252 -7.71 7.73 5.21
CA LYS A 252 -8.14 8.45 4.01
C LYS A 252 -7.03 8.37 2.96
N ILE A 253 -7.38 8.54 1.69
CA ILE A 253 -6.43 8.35 0.59
C ILE A 253 -6.40 9.50 -0.41
N ARG A 254 -7.37 10.42 -0.35
CA ARG A 254 -7.48 11.54 -1.30
C ARG A 254 -8.50 12.60 -0.90
N LEU A 255 -8.38 13.77 -1.51
CA LEU A 255 -9.38 14.82 -1.46
C LEU A 255 -10.64 14.41 -2.25
N THR A 256 -11.81 14.79 -1.74
CA THR A 256 -13.08 14.69 -2.46
C THR A 256 -13.07 15.44 -3.80
N LEU A 257 -13.55 14.78 -4.86
CA LEU A 257 -13.76 15.42 -6.17
C LEU A 257 -15.01 16.32 -6.19
N GLN A 258 -15.74 16.41 -5.07
CA GLN A 258 -16.93 17.25 -4.91
C GLN A 258 -16.61 18.52 -4.09
N PHE A 259 -15.33 18.89 -3.95
CA PHE A 259 -14.91 20.03 -3.13
C PHE A 259 -15.68 21.31 -3.50
N ALA A 260 -15.95 21.55 -4.79
CA ALA A 260 -16.66 22.74 -5.23
C ALA A 260 -18.10 22.82 -4.68
N SER A 261 -18.81 21.69 -4.57
CA SER A 261 -20.13 21.67 -3.91
C SER A 261 -20.01 21.82 -2.41
N GLU A 262 -18.98 21.23 -1.80
CA GLU A 262 -18.73 21.33 -0.36
C GLU A 262 -18.44 22.78 0.04
N LEU A 263 -17.55 23.48 -0.69
CA LEU A 263 -17.29 24.91 -0.49
C LEU A 263 -18.58 25.75 -0.51
N ARG A 264 -19.48 25.51 -1.48
CA ARG A 264 -20.78 26.21 -1.53
C ARG A 264 -21.65 25.92 -0.32
N THR A 265 -21.71 24.66 0.12
CA THR A 265 -22.51 24.27 1.29
C THR A 265 -22.04 25.00 2.54
N CYS A 266 -20.74 25.22 2.64
CA CYS A 266 -20.09 25.81 3.81
C CYS A 266 -19.91 27.33 3.68
N GLY A 267 -20.50 27.95 2.65
CA GLY A 267 -20.45 29.40 2.41
C GLY A 267 -19.06 29.92 2.05
N LEU A 268 -18.15 29.05 1.62
CA LEU A 268 -16.80 29.40 1.19
C LEU A 268 -16.80 29.80 -0.30
N ALA A 269 -15.85 30.66 -0.66
CA ALA A 269 -15.63 31.05 -2.05
C ALA A 269 -15.33 29.81 -2.91
N VAL A 270 -15.84 29.80 -4.14
CA VAL A 270 -15.61 28.72 -5.10
C VAL A 270 -14.82 29.28 -6.28
N PRO A 271 -13.70 28.64 -6.67
CA PRO A 271 -12.97 29.06 -7.85
C PRO A 271 -13.80 28.93 -9.13
N GLU A 272 -13.64 29.87 -10.07
CA GLU A 272 -14.31 29.83 -11.37
C GLU A 272 -13.88 28.62 -12.21
N ASN A 273 -12.63 28.18 -12.06
CA ASN A 273 -12.05 27.01 -12.72
C ASN A 273 -12.16 25.71 -11.89
N ALA A 274 -13.13 25.61 -10.98
CA ALA A 274 -13.30 24.44 -10.10
C ALA A 274 -13.46 23.11 -10.87
N ASP A 275 -14.09 23.12 -12.05
CA ASP A 275 -14.25 21.93 -12.89
C ASP A 275 -12.90 21.46 -13.47
N GLU A 276 -12.03 22.40 -13.85
CA GLU A 276 -10.69 22.12 -14.36
C GLU A 276 -9.80 21.52 -13.26
N ILE A 277 -9.84 22.09 -12.07
CA ILE A 277 -9.15 21.56 -10.88
C ILE A 277 -9.66 20.15 -10.57
N THR A 278 -10.97 19.93 -10.63
CA THR A 278 -11.58 18.61 -10.38
C THR A 278 -11.09 17.56 -11.38
N GLU A 279 -11.01 17.90 -12.66
CA GLU A 279 -10.52 16.98 -13.69
C GLU A 279 -9.02 16.70 -13.54
N ALA A 280 -8.21 17.73 -13.22
CA ALA A 280 -6.79 17.56 -12.93
C ALA A 280 -6.58 16.65 -11.71
N LEU A 281 -7.29 16.88 -10.60
CA LEU A 281 -7.24 16.03 -9.41
C LEU A 281 -7.67 14.59 -9.73
N ARG A 282 -8.73 14.40 -10.50
CA ARG A 282 -9.18 13.07 -10.95
C ARG A 282 -8.08 12.34 -11.72
N ALA A 283 -7.43 13.02 -12.67
CA ALA A 283 -6.35 12.47 -13.47
C ALA A 283 -5.12 12.13 -12.63
N ILE A 284 -4.71 13.04 -11.74
CA ILE A 284 -3.58 12.85 -10.81
C ILE A 284 -3.87 11.67 -9.89
N GLN A 285 -5.06 11.60 -9.29
CA GLN A 285 -5.50 10.51 -8.41
C GLN A 285 -5.60 9.17 -9.16
N ALA A 286 -5.93 9.19 -10.46
CA ALA A 286 -5.88 8.02 -11.34
C ALA A 286 -4.45 7.58 -11.72
N GLY A 287 -3.44 8.38 -11.38
CA GLY A 287 -2.03 8.04 -11.56
C GLY A 287 -1.35 8.73 -12.74
N GLN A 288 -1.99 9.71 -13.39
CA GLN A 288 -1.33 10.52 -14.41
C GLN A 288 -0.23 11.38 -13.77
N VAL A 289 0.89 11.51 -14.49
CA VAL A 289 2.12 12.14 -13.99
C VAL A 289 2.46 13.46 -14.68
N ASP A 290 1.86 13.71 -15.85
CA ASP A 290 2.10 14.90 -16.65
C ASP A 290 0.93 15.90 -16.56
N THR A 291 0.00 15.67 -15.63
CA THR A 291 -1.16 16.55 -15.43
C THR A 291 -0.79 17.61 -14.38
N PRO A 292 -0.61 18.88 -14.77
CA PRO A 292 -0.43 19.94 -13.80
C PRO A 292 -1.74 20.19 -13.04
N LEU A 293 -1.64 20.52 -11.76
CA LEU A 293 -2.76 21.03 -10.99
C LEU A 293 -2.92 22.53 -11.31
N PRO A 294 -4.03 22.99 -11.91
CA PRO A 294 -4.25 24.40 -12.16
C PRO A 294 -4.47 25.15 -10.84
N ALA A 295 -3.97 26.38 -10.75
CA ALA A 295 -4.22 27.25 -9.61
C ALA A 295 -5.69 27.72 -9.60
N PRO A 296 -6.33 27.88 -8.43
CA PRO A 296 -7.64 28.49 -8.32
C PRO A 296 -7.71 29.90 -8.91
N VAL A 297 -8.72 30.13 -9.73
CA VAL A 297 -9.09 31.45 -10.26
C VAL A 297 -10.30 31.95 -9.49
N TRP A 298 -10.15 33.10 -8.83
CA TRP A 298 -11.19 33.72 -7.99
C TRP A 298 -11.84 34.88 -8.73
N ALA A 299 -13.16 35.02 -8.59
CA ALA A 299 -13.91 36.13 -9.21
C ALA A 299 -13.50 37.49 -8.63
N ASP A 300 -13.27 37.54 -7.31
CA ASP A 300 -12.62 38.64 -6.61
C ASP A 300 -11.30 38.13 -6.00
N PRO A 301 -10.14 38.77 -6.25
CA PRO A 301 -8.89 38.43 -5.59
C PRO A 301 -8.97 38.42 -4.06
N THR A 302 -9.88 39.18 -3.44
CA THR A 302 -10.05 39.16 -1.98
C THR A 302 -10.68 37.87 -1.45
N ASP A 303 -11.35 37.11 -2.32
CA ASP A 303 -11.93 35.81 -1.99
C ASP A 303 -10.86 34.71 -1.88
N ALA A 304 -9.64 34.97 -2.36
CA ALA A 304 -8.52 34.05 -2.23
C ALA A 304 -8.15 33.87 -0.74
N PRO A 305 -8.19 32.63 -0.20
CA PRO A 305 -7.82 32.37 1.19
C PRO A 305 -6.36 32.69 1.49
N ILE A 306 -5.49 32.54 0.49
CA ILE A 306 -4.09 32.96 0.55
C ILE A 306 -3.98 34.31 -0.15
N GLN A 307 -3.83 35.37 0.63
CA GLN A 307 -3.46 36.67 0.10
C GLN A 307 -1.93 36.81 0.21
N ILE A 308 -1.24 36.83 -0.93
CA ILE A 308 0.17 37.22 -0.99
C ILE A 308 0.18 38.75 -0.97
N GLU A 309 0.41 39.33 0.20
CA GLU A 309 0.75 40.75 0.29
C GLU A 309 2.06 40.98 -0.50
N ASP A 310 1.95 41.73 -1.59
CA ASP A 310 3.01 42.26 -2.46
C ASP A 310 3.70 41.27 -3.43
N ALA A 311 3.10 41.09 -4.61
CA ALA A 311 3.90 41.09 -5.85
C ALA A 311 4.00 42.55 -6.32
N PRO A 312 5.20 43.18 -6.39
CA PRO A 312 5.31 44.56 -6.83
C PRO A 312 4.74 44.68 -8.25
N ALA A 313 3.66 45.43 -8.34
CA ALA A 313 3.02 45.80 -9.59
C ALA A 313 3.87 46.87 -10.30
N ASP A 314 5.07 46.52 -10.76
CA ASP A 314 5.89 47.40 -11.61
C ASP A 314 6.76 46.56 -12.55
N ALA A 315 6.18 46.21 -13.69
CA ALA A 315 6.93 46.00 -14.93
C ALA A 315 6.18 46.72 -16.05
N GLY A 316 6.25 48.04 -16.01
CA GLY A 316 6.08 48.90 -17.18
C GLY A 316 7.31 48.89 -18.06
#